data_AF-A0A8S3BAB7-F1
#
_entry.id   AF-A0A8S3BAB7-F1
#
_cell.length_a   1.000
_cell.length_b   1.000
_cell.length_c   1.000
_cell.angle_alpha   90.00
_cell.angle_beta   90.00
_cell.angle_gamma   90.00
#
_symmetry.space_group_name_H-M   'P 1'
#
loop_
_entity.id
_entity.type
_entity.pdbx_description
1 polymer ?
#
loop_
_entity_poly.entity_id
_entity_poly.type
_entity_poly.pdbx_seq_one_letter_code
_entity_poly.pdbx_strand_id
1 'polypeptide(L)'
;MMLPDSPQNIVVVRAPSPSVHYIPSSMSGDNIIIPTQNQQPVHSFGQPVSESWCLTSVKVIKFSFNWTINNFSFCREEMGEALKSSTFSANLNDKLKWCLRLNPKGLDEESKDYLSLYLLLIAAPNSKCETRAKFKFSILNAKGDETKAMESQRAYRFVQGKDWGFKKFIRRDFLIDETNGLLPDDKLTLFCEVSVVVDSINISGQTQINP
;
A
#
# COMPACT_ATOMS: atom_id res chain seq x y z
N MET A 1 43.47 -9.33 -4.36
CA MET A 1 42.07 -9.23 -4.82
C MET A 1 41.23 -9.92 -3.75
N MET A 2 40.63 -9.14 -2.84
CA MET A 2 39.82 -9.64 -1.73
C MET A 2 38.34 -9.46 -2.13
N LEU A 3 37.55 -10.52 -2.03
CA LEU A 3 36.09 -10.53 -2.25
C LEU A 3 35.38 -9.95 -1.01
N PRO A 4 34.25 -9.23 -1.15
CA PRO A 4 33.42 -8.82 -0.01
C PRO A 4 32.44 -9.93 0.42
N ASP A 5 32.23 -10.02 1.74
CA ASP A 5 31.35 -10.97 2.41
C ASP A 5 29.87 -10.85 2.00
N SER A 6 29.20 -12.01 1.96
CA SER A 6 27.79 -12.20 1.65
C SER A 6 26.89 -11.83 2.84
N PRO A 7 25.73 -11.18 2.64
CA PRO A 7 24.82 -10.82 3.74
C PRO A 7 24.00 -12.03 4.22
N GLN A 8 23.97 -12.24 5.55
CA GLN A 8 23.18 -13.28 6.21
C GLN A 8 21.68 -12.94 6.21
N ASN A 9 20.86 -13.95 5.93
CA ASN A 9 19.39 -13.91 5.91
C ASN A 9 18.80 -13.56 7.29
N ILE A 10 17.99 -12.50 7.36
CA ILE A 10 17.15 -12.21 8.54
C ILE A 10 15.80 -12.93 8.37
N VAL A 11 15.53 -13.88 9.25
CA VAL A 11 14.21 -14.52 9.40
C VAL A 11 13.31 -13.60 10.23
N VAL A 12 12.23 -13.09 9.63
CA VAL A 12 11.22 -12.30 10.34
C VAL A 12 10.22 -13.24 11.00
N VAL A 13 10.28 -13.38 12.33
CA VAL A 13 9.27 -14.09 13.11
C VAL A 13 8.08 -13.15 13.33
N ARG A 14 6.92 -13.49 12.76
CA ARG A 14 5.64 -12.79 13.03
C ARG A 14 5.08 -13.24 14.37
N ALA A 15 4.69 -12.29 15.22
CA ALA A 15 3.88 -12.58 16.40
C ALA A 15 2.44 -12.97 16.00
N PRO A 16 1.77 -13.88 16.72
CA PRO A 16 0.40 -14.27 16.43
C PRO A 16 -0.61 -13.20 16.89
N SER A 17 -1.65 -12.95 16.08
CA SER A 17 -2.80 -12.13 16.48
C SER A 17 -3.62 -12.82 17.60
N PRO A 18 -4.27 -12.06 18.50
CA PRO A 18 -5.15 -12.63 19.50
C PRO A 18 -6.48 -13.09 18.89
N SER A 19 -6.84 -14.35 19.11
CA SER A 19 -8.13 -14.95 18.74
C SER A 19 -9.22 -14.52 19.72
N VAL A 20 -10.33 -13.98 19.20
CA VAL A 20 -11.55 -13.75 19.96
C VAL A 20 -12.45 -14.98 19.80
N HIS A 21 -12.80 -15.67 20.89
CA HIS A 21 -13.75 -16.78 20.86
C HIS A 21 -15.07 -16.42 21.54
N TYR A 22 -16.16 -16.72 20.83
CA TYR A 22 -17.56 -16.55 21.21
C TYR A 22 -18.03 -17.77 22.04
N ILE A 23 -18.80 -17.55 23.11
CA ILE A 23 -19.41 -18.62 23.93
C ILE A 23 -20.88 -18.80 23.51
N PRO A 24 -21.35 -20.04 23.38
CA PRO A 24 -22.72 -20.36 23.77
C PRO A 24 -22.80 -21.49 24.82
N SER A 25 -23.82 -21.34 25.66
CA SER A 25 -24.23 -22.07 26.87
C SER A 25 -24.81 -23.48 26.65
N SER A 26 -24.56 -24.42 27.59
CA SER A 26 -25.60 -25.06 28.44
C SER A 26 -25.12 -26.29 29.26
N MET A 27 -25.41 -26.24 30.57
CA MET A 27 -25.91 -27.29 31.47
C MET A 27 -25.08 -28.53 31.92
N SER A 28 -24.90 -28.55 33.26
CA SER A 28 -25.05 -29.65 34.24
C SER A 28 -23.89 -30.60 34.56
N GLY A 29 -23.57 -30.67 35.87
CA GLY A 29 -22.93 -31.82 36.52
C GLY A 29 -21.80 -31.45 37.48
N ASP A 30 -22.10 -31.38 38.78
CA ASP A 30 -21.11 -31.21 39.86
C ASP A 30 -20.08 -32.36 39.91
N ASN A 31 -18.80 -32.00 40.09
CA ASN A 31 -17.93 -32.58 41.13
C ASN A 31 -16.58 -31.83 41.17
N ILE A 32 -16.29 -31.27 42.34
CA ILE A 32 -15.03 -30.63 42.71
C ILE A 32 -13.96 -31.73 42.79
N ILE A 33 -12.96 -31.66 41.91
CA ILE A 33 -11.68 -32.32 42.10
C ILE A 33 -10.61 -31.26 41.85
N ILE A 34 -9.85 -30.94 42.90
CA ILE A 34 -8.62 -30.14 42.83
C ILE A 34 -7.47 -31.13 42.68
N PRO A 35 -6.76 -31.18 41.53
CA PRO A 35 -5.45 -31.79 41.47
C PRO A 35 -4.39 -30.72 41.66
N THR A 36 -3.61 -30.93 42.71
CA THR A 36 -2.32 -30.37 43.08
C THR A 36 -1.45 -29.87 41.94
N GLN A 37 -0.76 -28.75 42.21
CA GLN A 37 0.28 -28.11 41.41
C GLN A 37 1.18 -29.13 40.70
N ASN A 38 1.00 -29.27 39.38
CA ASN A 38 2.10 -29.68 38.52
C ASN A 38 2.95 -28.43 38.24
N GLN A 39 4.01 -28.29 39.02
CA GLN A 39 5.12 -27.39 38.73
C GLN A 39 5.67 -27.77 37.35
N GLN A 40 5.46 -26.92 36.36
CA GLN A 40 6.26 -26.98 35.14
C GLN A 40 7.68 -26.48 35.48
N PRO A 41 8.73 -27.15 34.97
CA PRO A 41 10.10 -26.73 35.24
C PRO A 41 10.35 -25.34 34.65
N VAL A 42 10.64 -24.40 35.55
CA VAL A 42 11.04 -23.03 35.23
C VAL A 42 12.41 -23.08 34.56
N HIS A 43 12.43 -23.19 33.25
CA HIS A 43 13.56 -22.77 32.42
C HIS A 43 13.23 -21.41 31.81
N SER A 44 13.21 -20.38 32.67
CA SER A 44 13.22 -18.99 32.23
C SER A 44 14.62 -18.64 31.74
N PHE A 45 14.91 -18.92 30.47
CA PHE A 45 16.01 -18.22 29.80
C PHE A 45 15.65 -16.74 29.79
N GLY A 46 16.42 -15.93 30.52
CA GLY A 46 16.14 -14.52 30.76
C GLY A 46 15.89 -13.79 29.45
N GLN A 47 14.65 -13.33 29.27
CA GLN A 47 14.37 -12.40 28.18
C GLN A 47 15.19 -11.13 28.43
N PRO A 48 15.82 -10.56 27.38
CA PRO A 48 16.52 -9.30 27.54
C PRO A 48 15.53 -8.24 28.04
N VAL A 49 15.74 -7.75 29.26
CA VAL A 49 15.01 -6.62 29.82
C VAL A 49 15.70 -5.36 29.32
N SER A 50 14.94 -4.47 28.66
CA SER A 50 15.46 -3.19 28.21
C SER A 50 15.16 -2.11 29.26
N GLU A 51 16.17 -1.30 29.58
CA GLU A 51 16.06 -0.16 30.50
C GLU A 51 15.25 1.00 29.90
N SER A 52 15.19 1.06 28.56
CA SER A 52 14.45 2.07 27.84
C SER A 52 13.73 1.50 26.62
N TRP A 53 12.61 2.11 26.27
CA TRP A 53 11.82 1.78 25.10
C TRP A 53 11.52 3.04 24.29
N CYS A 54 11.29 2.85 22.99
CA CYS A 54 10.81 3.90 22.10
C CYS A 54 9.77 3.32 21.12
N LEU A 55 8.65 4.01 20.99
CA LEU A 55 7.59 3.76 20.03
C LEU A 55 7.59 4.91 19.00
N THR A 56 7.80 4.58 17.74
CA THR A 56 7.59 5.53 16.63
C THR A 56 6.19 5.33 16.06
N SER A 57 5.41 6.40 15.99
CA SER A 57 4.10 6.43 15.31
C SER A 57 4.17 7.33 14.08
N VAL A 58 3.85 6.78 12.91
CA VAL A 58 3.84 7.51 11.63
C VAL A 58 2.40 7.86 11.26
N LYS A 59 2.11 9.16 11.14
CA LYS A 59 0.80 9.66 10.74
C LYS A 59 0.67 9.60 9.22
N VAL A 60 -0.40 8.97 8.75
CA VAL A 60 -0.71 8.81 7.33
C VAL A 60 -2.10 9.35 7.04
N ILE A 61 -2.23 10.16 5.99
CA ILE A 61 -3.52 10.55 5.42
C ILE A 61 -3.80 9.66 4.20
N LYS A 62 -5.00 9.09 4.15
CA LYS A 62 -5.46 8.24 3.05
C LYS A 62 -6.58 8.94 2.29
N PHE A 63 -6.53 8.85 0.97
CA PHE A 63 -7.59 9.30 0.08
C PHE A 63 -7.58 8.48 -1.21
N SER A 64 -8.67 8.57 -1.97
CA SER A 64 -8.82 7.84 -3.22
C SER A 64 -9.36 8.73 -4.33
N PHE A 65 -9.14 8.32 -5.57
CA PHE A 65 -9.54 9.05 -6.77
C PHE A 65 -9.99 8.06 -7.86
N ASN A 66 -11.13 8.37 -8.49
CA ASN A 66 -11.65 7.65 -9.65
C ASN A 66 -11.42 8.48 -10.91
N TRP A 67 -10.90 7.84 -11.94
CA TRP A 67 -10.76 8.43 -13.28
C TRP A 67 -11.36 7.51 -14.33
N THR A 68 -12.48 7.94 -14.92
CA THR A 68 -13.09 7.25 -16.05
C THR A 68 -12.70 7.94 -17.36
N ILE A 69 -12.20 7.15 -18.30
CA ILE A 69 -11.92 7.54 -19.68
C ILE A 69 -13.01 6.90 -20.54
N ASN A 70 -13.89 7.74 -21.09
CA ASN A 70 -14.94 7.29 -22.00
C ASN A 70 -14.39 7.11 -23.40
N ASN A 71 -15.00 6.19 -24.16
CA ASN A 71 -14.62 5.88 -25.53
C ASN A 71 -13.13 5.51 -25.63
N PHE A 72 -12.67 4.61 -24.75
CA PHE A 72 -11.25 4.29 -24.58
C PHE A 72 -10.63 3.76 -25.87
N SER A 73 -11.38 3.01 -26.67
CA SER A 73 -10.96 2.54 -28.00
C SER A 73 -10.56 3.66 -28.97
N PHE A 74 -11.02 4.90 -28.74
CA PHE A 74 -10.71 6.07 -29.56
C PHE A 74 -9.49 6.88 -29.05
N CYS A 75 -8.81 6.45 -27.99
CA CYS A 75 -7.59 7.10 -27.52
C CYS A 75 -6.53 7.12 -28.65
N ARG A 76 -6.09 8.32 -29.02
CA ARG A 76 -5.17 8.54 -30.15
C ARG A 76 -3.71 8.60 -29.72
N GLU A 77 -3.44 8.58 -28.42
CA GLU A 77 -2.09 8.65 -27.87
C GLU A 77 -1.20 7.58 -28.51
N GLU A 78 -0.07 8.01 -29.04
CA GLU A 78 1.00 7.13 -29.49
C GLU A 78 1.87 6.67 -28.32
N MET A 79 2.77 5.71 -28.58
CA MET A 79 3.70 5.23 -27.55
C MET A 79 4.50 6.40 -26.96
N GLY A 80 4.58 6.46 -25.63
CA GLY A 80 5.20 7.56 -24.89
C GLY A 80 4.30 8.77 -24.66
N GLU A 81 3.23 8.95 -25.44
CA GLU A 81 2.23 9.99 -25.20
C GLU A 81 1.29 9.60 -24.06
N ALA A 82 0.81 10.59 -23.31
CA ALA A 82 0.07 10.35 -22.09
C ALA A 82 -1.19 11.21 -21.96
N LEU A 83 -2.27 10.56 -21.54
CA LEU A 83 -3.43 11.20 -20.95
C LEU A 83 -3.10 11.62 -19.51
N LYS A 84 -3.67 12.74 -19.07
CA LYS A 84 -3.59 13.19 -17.67
C LYS A 84 -4.99 13.38 -17.11
N SER A 85 -5.20 12.91 -15.88
CA SER A 85 -6.45 13.17 -15.16
C SER A 85 -6.56 14.64 -14.75
N SER A 86 -7.74 15.03 -14.27
CA SER A 86 -7.85 16.23 -13.45
C SER A 86 -6.97 16.14 -12.20
N THR A 87 -6.69 17.29 -11.62
CA THR A 87 -5.93 17.37 -10.36
C THR A 87 -6.80 17.00 -9.18
N PHE A 88 -6.25 16.22 -8.24
CA PHE A 88 -6.91 15.83 -7.00
C PHE A 88 -5.97 15.97 -5.79
N SER A 89 -6.55 16.02 -4.59
CA SER A 89 -5.84 16.16 -3.32
C SER A 89 -6.64 15.55 -2.17
N ALA A 90 -6.03 15.37 -0.99
CA ALA A 90 -6.72 14.72 0.13
C ALA A 90 -7.92 15.53 0.65
N ASN A 91 -7.85 16.86 0.52
CA ASN A 91 -8.93 17.79 0.82
C ASN A 91 -8.76 19.08 -0.01
N LEU A 92 -9.74 19.99 0.05
CA LEU A 92 -9.76 21.23 -0.74
C LEU A 92 -8.56 22.16 -0.45
N ASN A 93 -8.16 22.25 0.82
CA ASN A 93 -7.09 23.14 1.28
C ASN A 93 -5.70 22.49 1.24
N ASP A 94 -5.59 21.26 0.76
CA ASP A 94 -4.34 20.53 0.67
C ASP A 94 -3.44 21.17 -0.39
N LYS A 95 -2.19 21.41 -0.02
CA LYS A 95 -1.17 22.02 -0.87
C LYS A 95 -0.51 21.00 -1.79
N LEU A 96 -0.63 19.70 -1.49
CA LEU A 96 -0.17 18.63 -2.35
C LEU A 96 -1.22 18.35 -3.41
N LYS A 97 -0.88 18.61 -4.67
CA LYS A 97 -1.77 18.40 -5.81
C LYS A 97 -1.25 17.27 -6.68
N TRP A 98 -2.09 16.28 -6.92
CA TRP A 98 -1.76 15.05 -7.61
C TRP A 98 -2.53 14.92 -8.92
N CYS A 99 -2.02 14.17 -9.88
CA CYS A 99 -2.81 13.67 -10.99
C CYS A 99 -2.35 12.24 -11.36
N LEU A 100 -3.18 11.53 -12.12
CA LEU A 100 -2.78 10.31 -12.79
C LEU A 100 -2.25 10.65 -14.19
N ARG A 101 -1.24 9.90 -14.63
CA ARG A 101 -0.67 9.95 -15.97
C ARG A 101 -0.72 8.54 -16.57
N LEU A 102 -1.41 8.42 -17.69
CA LEU A 102 -1.68 7.15 -18.35
C LEU A 102 -1.07 7.15 -19.74
N ASN A 103 -0.28 6.13 -20.08
CA ASN A 103 0.19 5.86 -21.44
C ASN A 103 -0.57 4.64 -22.00
N PRO A 104 -1.62 4.82 -22.83
CA PRO A 104 -2.45 3.72 -23.32
C PRO A 104 -1.69 2.71 -24.19
N LYS A 105 -0.64 3.15 -24.89
CA LYS A 105 0.22 2.33 -25.78
C LYS A 105 1.65 2.14 -25.22
N GLY A 106 1.80 2.19 -23.90
CA GLY A 106 3.09 2.03 -23.23
C GLY A 106 3.93 3.31 -23.22
N LEU A 107 4.90 3.37 -22.30
CA LEU A 107 5.80 4.52 -22.16
C LEU A 107 6.94 4.49 -23.19
N ASP A 108 7.44 3.30 -23.50
CA ASP A 108 8.54 3.04 -24.43
C ASP A 108 8.46 1.60 -24.95
N GLU A 109 9.40 1.22 -25.82
CA GLU A 109 9.44 -0.07 -26.52
C GLU A 109 9.36 -1.28 -25.57
N GLU A 110 9.95 -1.18 -24.38
CA GLU A 110 9.92 -2.27 -23.39
C GLU A 110 8.50 -2.54 -22.87
N SER A 111 7.62 -1.55 -22.99
CA SER A 111 6.26 -1.53 -22.45
C SER A 111 5.17 -1.32 -23.49
N LYS A 112 5.48 -1.42 -24.80
CA LYS A 112 4.54 -1.19 -25.90
C LYS A 112 3.26 -2.04 -25.88
N ASP A 113 3.35 -3.23 -25.30
CA ASP A 113 2.24 -4.18 -25.16
C ASP A 113 1.47 -3.99 -23.85
N TYR A 114 1.82 -2.98 -23.06
CA TYR A 114 1.24 -2.66 -21.77
C TYR A 114 0.67 -1.26 -21.76
N LEU A 115 -0.32 -1.07 -20.92
CA LEU A 115 -0.72 0.24 -20.45
C LEU A 115 0.16 0.59 -19.24
N SER A 116 0.74 1.79 -19.25
CA SER A 116 1.57 2.29 -18.14
C SER A 116 0.81 3.35 -17.35
N LEU A 117 0.85 3.26 -16.02
CA LEU A 117 0.09 4.17 -15.14
C LEU A 117 0.96 4.69 -14.00
N TYR A 118 0.89 6.00 -13.80
CA TYR A 118 1.70 6.72 -12.83
C TYR A 118 0.86 7.71 -12.00
N LEU A 119 1.24 7.86 -10.73
CA LEU A 119 0.82 8.94 -9.86
C LEU A 119 1.88 10.03 -9.95
N LEU A 120 1.48 11.25 -10.26
CA LEU A 120 2.35 12.41 -10.42
C LEU A 120 2.02 13.46 -9.37
N LEU A 121 3.03 13.95 -8.64
CA LEU A 121 2.89 15.12 -7.79
C LEU A 121 3.07 16.39 -8.63
N ILE A 122 1.98 17.10 -8.90
CA ILE A 122 1.94 18.29 -9.76
C ILE A 122 2.37 19.55 -9.02
N ALA A 123 1.90 19.72 -7.79
CA ALA A 123 2.25 20.88 -6.96
C ALA A 123 2.49 20.49 -5.51
N ALA A 124 3.40 21.22 -4.88
CA ALA A 124 3.70 21.14 -3.46
C ALA A 124 3.88 22.57 -2.91
N PRO A 125 3.84 22.79 -1.58
CA PRO A 125 3.98 24.12 -0.98
C PRO A 125 5.22 24.91 -1.46
N ASN A 126 6.31 24.20 -1.77
CA ASN A 126 7.50 24.74 -2.41
C ASN A 126 8.28 23.61 -3.11
N SER A 127 9.21 23.95 -4.01
CA SER A 127 9.97 22.98 -4.83
C SER A 127 10.91 22.07 -4.04
N LYS A 128 11.27 22.45 -2.80
CA LYS A 128 12.08 21.63 -1.88
C LYS A 128 11.22 20.72 -0.99
N CYS A 129 9.90 20.87 -1.00
CA CYS A 129 9.00 20.06 -0.22
C CYS A 129 8.97 18.65 -0.82
N GLU A 130 9.41 17.68 -0.02
CA GLU A 130 9.25 16.27 -0.32
C GLU A 130 8.10 15.68 0.49
N THR A 131 7.43 14.70 -0.08
CA THR A 131 6.49 13.86 0.65
C THR A 131 6.74 12.40 0.30
N ARG A 132 6.39 11.50 1.22
CA ARG A 132 6.46 10.05 0.99
C ARG A 132 5.04 9.52 0.88
N ALA A 133 4.76 8.75 -0.17
CA ALA A 133 3.44 8.17 -0.35
C ALA A 133 3.51 6.72 -0.82
N LYS A 134 2.62 5.88 -0.29
CA LYS A 134 2.22 4.62 -0.90
C LYS A 134 1.02 4.88 -1.81
N PHE A 135 0.89 4.08 -2.86
CA PHE A 135 -0.25 4.14 -3.76
C PHE A 135 -0.64 2.76 -4.25
N LYS A 136 -1.92 2.57 -4.55
CA LYS A 136 -2.49 1.41 -5.22
C LYS A 136 -3.28 1.88 -6.43
N PHE A 137 -3.15 1.17 -7.53
CA PHE A 137 -4.02 1.33 -8.70
C PHE A 137 -4.80 0.06 -8.94
N SER A 138 -6.04 0.20 -9.38
CA SER A 138 -6.91 -0.89 -9.82
C SER A 138 -7.81 -0.42 -10.97
N ILE A 139 -8.43 -1.37 -11.64
CA ILE A 139 -9.47 -1.13 -12.65
C ILE A 139 -10.81 -1.55 -12.06
N LEU A 140 -11.81 -0.67 -12.14
CA LEU A 140 -13.16 -1.02 -11.73
C LEU A 140 -13.90 -1.74 -12.86
N ASN A 141 -14.47 -2.90 -12.54
CA ASN A 141 -15.33 -3.63 -13.48
C ASN A 141 -16.73 -2.99 -13.57
N ALA A 142 -17.64 -3.57 -14.37
CA ALA A 142 -19.02 -3.09 -14.53
C ALA A 142 -19.84 -3.01 -13.23
N LYS A 143 -19.47 -3.78 -12.19
CA LYS A 143 -20.11 -3.77 -10.87
C LYS A 143 -19.51 -2.72 -9.93
N GLY A 144 -18.42 -2.07 -10.33
CA GLY A 144 -17.65 -1.17 -9.48
C GLY A 144 -16.65 -1.89 -8.57
N ASP A 145 -16.44 -3.21 -8.73
CA ASP A 145 -15.44 -3.94 -7.94
C ASP A 145 -14.04 -3.65 -8.46
N GLU A 146 -13.08 -3.52 -7.54
CA GLU A 146 -11.68 -3.40 -7.88
C GLU A 146 -11.11 -4.71 -8.46
N THR A 147 -10.43 -4.59 -9.60
CA THR A 147 -9.72 -5.69 -10.26
C THR A 147 -8.31 -5.25 -10.66
N LYS A 148 -7.44 -6.22 -10.96
CA LYS A 148 -6.08 -5.98 -11.49
C LYS A 148 -5.27 -4.99 -10.65
N ALA A 149 -5.39 -5.10 -9.34
CA ALA A 149 -4.74 -4.18 -8.41
C ALA A 149 -3.21 -4.36 -8.41
N MET A 150 -2.49 -3.25 -8.41
CA MET A 150 -1.06 -3.20 -8.13
C MET A 150 -0.79 -2.12 -7.08
N GLU A 151 -0.02 -2.47 -6.05
CA GLU A 151 0.33 -1.57 -4.95
C GLU A 151 1.84 -1.34 -4.89
N SER A 152 2.24 -0.10 -4.58
CA SER A 152 3.62 0.25 -4.30
C SER A 152 4.14 -0.56 -3.11
N GLN A 153 5.29 -1.23 -3.28
CA GLN A 153 5.90 -2.03 -2.21
C GLN A 153 6.25 -1.23 -0.95
N ARG A 154 6.54 0.07 -1.12
CA ARG A 154 6.95 0.99 -0.05
C ARG A 154 6.47 2.40 -0.36
N ALA A 155 6.58 3.28 0.63
CA ALA A 155 6.37 4.70 0.39
C ALA A 155 7.51 5.25 -0.48
N TYR A 156 7.16 5.82 -1.63
CA TYR A 156 8.10 6.46 -2.54
C TYR A 156 8.23 7.95 -2.25
N ARG A 157 9.42 8.50 -2.47
CA ARG A 157 9.69 9.93 -2.31
C ARG A 157 9.19 10.69 -3.54
N PHE A 158 8.24 11.58 -3.33
CA PHE A 158 7.74 12.51 -4.32
C PHE A 158 8.30 13.91 -4.04
N VAL A 159 8.71 14.57 -5.12
CA VAL A 159 8.97 16.00 -5.19
C VAL A 159 8.09 16.56 -6.31
N GLN A 160 7.88 17.86 -6.36
CA GLN A 160 7.08 18.47 -7.42
C GLN A 160 7.61 18.07 -8.80
N GLY A 161 6.72 17.61 -9.68
CA GLY A 161 7.04 17.11 -11.02
C GLY A 161 7.49 15.65 -11.07
N LYS A 162 7.65 14.97 -9.92
CA LYS A 162 8.06 13.56 -9.88
C LYS A 162 6.84 12.63 -9.90
N ASP A 163 6.95 11.57 -10.68
CA ASP A 163 6.00 10.46 -10.67
C ASP A 163 6.61 9.14 -10.20
N TRP A 164 5.71 8.25 -9.78
CA TRP A 164 5.97 6.84 -9.50
C TRP A 164 4.75 6.03 -9.94
N GLY A 165 4.99 4.81 -10.41
CA GLY A 165 3.93 3.99 -10.98
C GLY A 165 4.42 2.65 -11.49
N PHE A 166 3.59 2.04 -12.34
CA PHE A 166 3.88 0.76 -12.96
C PHE A 166 3.98 0.94 -14.47
N LYS A 167 5.20 0.78 -14.98
CA LYS A 167 5.48 0.80 -16.42
C LYS A 167 4.72 -0.29 -17.17
N LYS A 168 4.51 -1.43 -16.53
CA LYS A 168 3.75 -2.58 -17.04
C LYS A 168 2.56 -2.87 -16.11
N PHE A 169 1.55 -1.98 -16.10
CA PHE A 169 0.40 -2.12 -15.21
C PHE A 169 -0.53 -3.26 -15.65
N ILE A 170 -0.96 -3.24 -16.91
CA ILE A 170 -1.79 -4.29 -17.50
C ILE A 170 -1.43 -4.50 -18.96
N ARG A 171 -1.44 -5.75 -19.43
CA ARG A 171 -1.26 -6.05 -20.86
C ARG A 171 -2.45 -5.51 -21.66
N ARG A 172 -2.17 -4.92 -22.81
CA ARG A 172 -3.18 -4.29 -23.66
C ARG A 172 -4.14 -5.30 -24.25
N ASP A 173 -3.64 -6.45 -24.71
CA ASP A 173 -4.48 -7.53 -25.24
C ASP A 173 -5.48 -8.05 -24.19
N PHE A 174 -5.03 -8.25 -22.96
CA PHE A 174 -5.89 -8.63 -21.84
C PHE A 174 -6.94 -7.55 -21.53
N LEU A 175 -6.55 -6.27 -21.57
CA LEU A 175 -7.44 -5.15 -21.27
C LEU A 175 -8.57 -5.01 -22.29
N ILE A 176 -8.26 -5.14 -23.59
CA ILE A 176 -9.22 -4.91 -24.68
C ILE A 176 -10.09 -6.14 -24.99
N ASP A 177 -9.68 -7.32 -24.54
CA ASP A 177 -10.49 -8.53 -24.67
C ASP A 177 -11.75 -8.40 -23.81
N GLU A 178 -12.89 -8.28 -24.49
CA GLU A 178 -14.21 -8.06 -23.90
C GLU A 178 -14.61 -9.14 -22.88
N THR A 179 -14.08 -10.36 -23.02
CA THR A 179 -14.35 -11.46 -22.09
C THR A 179 -13.81 -11.18 -20.68
N ASN A 180 -12.85 -10.27 -20.54
CA ASN A 180 -12.28 -9.87 -19.26
C ASN A 180 -13.10 -8.77 -18.55
N GLY A 181 -14.05 -8.13 -19.23
CA GLY A 181 -15.00 -7.19 -18.62
C GLY A 181 -14.38 -5.93 -18.00
N LEU A 182 -13.23 -5.49 -18.51
CA LEU A 182 -12.47 -4.34 -17.98
C LEU A 182 -12.79 -3.00 -18.65
N LEU A 183 -13.52 -3.02 -19.76
CA LEU A 183 -13.93 -1.83 -20.53
C LEU A 183 -15.45 -1.79 -20.75
N PRO A 184 -16.28 -1.83 -19.69
CA PRO A 184 -17.73 -1.77 -19.87
C PRO A 184 -18.15 -0.49 -20.59
N ASP A 185 -18.98 -0.60 -21.63
CA ASP A 185 -19.39 0.49 -22.52
C ASP A 185 -18.21 1.28 -23.13
N ASP A 186 -17.09 0.61 -23.43
CA ASP A 186 -15.85 1.25 -23.90
C ASP A 186 -15.32 2.31 -22.91
N LYS A 187 -15.49 2.07 -21.60
CA LYS A 187 -15.00 2.94 -20.53
C LYS A 187 -13.92 2.25 -19.71
N LEU A 188 -12.73 2.85 -19.67
CA LEU A 188 -11.70 2.48 -18.70
C LEU A 188 -11.92 3.28 -17.42
N THR A 189 -12.22 2.61 -16.30
CA THR A 189 -12.30 3.27 -14.99
C THR A 189 -11.13 2.85 -14.11
N LEU A 190 -10.23 3.78 -13.83
CA LEU A 190 -9.09 3.60 -12.95
C LEU A 190 -9.44 4.11 -11.55
N PHE A 191 -9.16 3.27 -10.56
CA PHE A 191 -9.22 3.66 -9.16
C PHE A 191 -7.82 3.75 -8.57
N CYS A 192 -7.56 4.84 -7.87
CA CYS A 192 -6.30 5.10 -7.22
C CYS A 192 -6.53 5.33 -5.73
N GLU A 193 -5.80 4.62 -4.88
CA GLU A 193 -5.69 4.92 -3.46
C GLU A 193 -4.30 5.48 -3.17
N VAL A 194 -4.21 6.52 -2.36
CA VAL A 194 -2.96 7.17 -1.97
C VAL A 194 -2.91 7.28 -0.45
N SER A 195 -1.77 6.91 0.11
CA SER A 195 -1.45 6.99 1.54
C SER A 195 -0.21 7.86 1.72
N VAL A 196 -0.40 9.12 2.14
CA VAL A 196 0.65 10.13 2.27
C VAL A 196 1.14 10.21 3.71
N VAL A 197 2.44 10.11 3.92
CA VAL A 197 3.09 10.34 5.22
C VAL A 197 3.07 11.83 5.52
N VAL A 198 2.53 12.20 6.67
CA VAL A 198 2.39 13.59 7.12
C VAL A 198 3.44 13.94 8.16
N ASP A 199 3.58 13.10 9.17
CA ASP A 199 4.44 13.35 10.33
C ASP A 199 4.82 12.03 11.01
N SER A 200 5.82 12.06 11.89
CA SER A 200 6.21 10.94 12.74
C SER A 200 6.56 11.43 14.14
N ILE A 201 6.00 10.80 15.16
CA ILE A 201 6.30 11.10 16.56
C ILE A 201 7.01 9.91 17.22
N ASN A 202 7.99 10.21 18.08
CA ASN A 202 8.64 9.24 18.94
C ASN A 202 8.15 9.42 20.37
N ILE A 203 7.71 8.34 21.00
CA ILE A 203 7.32 8.29 22.40
C ILE A 203 8.29 7.33 23.08
N SER A 204 9.03 7.78 24.08
CA SER A 204 10.02 6.97 24.78
C SER A 204 9.75 6.95 26.28
N GLY A 205 10.16 5.87 26.94
CA GLY A 205 10.08 5.74 28.39
C GLY A 205 11.17 4.81 28.93
N GLN A 206 11.27 4.76 30.26
CA GLN A 206 12.17 3.87 30.98
C GLN A 206 11.38 2.78 31.68
N THR A 207 11.93 1.58 31.72
CA THR A 207 11.37 0.46 32.48
C THR A 207 11.92 0.55 33.89
N GLN A 208 11.06 0.64 34.92
CA GLN A 208 11.51 0.52 36.30
C GLN A 208 11.96 -0.93 36.55
N ILE A 209 13.27 -1.15 36.58
CA ILE A 209 13.84 -2.40 37.05
C ILE A 209 13.91 -2.27 38.57
N ASN A 210 12.92 -2.82 39.27
CA ASN A 210 13.02 -2.95 40.72
C ASN A 210 14.13 -3.98 41.02
N PRO A 211 15.13 -3.63 41.84
CA PRO A 211 16.25 -4.51 42.17
C PRO A 211 15.82 -5.75 42.96
#